data_AF-A0A9D2E6V1-F1
#
_entry.id   AF-A0A9D2E6V1-F1
#
_cell.length_a   1.000
_cell.length_b   1.000
_cell.length_c   1.000
_cell.angle_alpha   90.00
_cell.angle_beta   90.00
_cell.angle_gamma   90.00
#
_symmetry.space_group_name_H-M   'P 1'
#
loop_
_entity.id
_entity.type
_entity.pdbx_description
1 polymer ?
#
loop_
_entity_poly.entity_id
_entity_poly.type
_entity_poly.pdbx_seq_one_letter_code
_entity_poly.pdbx_strand_id
1 'polypeptide(L)'
;MTQSQTAWPARYYEEFDAEKRRWMLEEAIAIGEGDAAENEMRRRLWDARYVRPRKNAPLADRYVALWLGLDRWRKLGLAPRQVRAAEKELRETAALLLPEATRTDPGRTLLHCELVHAVRLYLKTCTESSYGTTLMGLMRMKNEQLIEKAAAETAEVTVLVPRWAGVEEAFAPLAPAAREAFTLVFPDGGEALERAFARCAQGK
;
A
#
# COMPACT_ATOMS: atom_id res chain seq x y z
N MET A 1 -26.52 11.86 13.95
CA MET A 1 -26.23 11.41 12.57
C MET A 1 -25.89 9.94 12.66
N THR A 2 -26.76 9.10 12.13
CA THR A 2 -26.70 7.64 12.19
C THR A 2 -25.47 7.17 11.42
N GLN A 3 -24.43 6.72 12.14
CA GLN A 3 -23.35 5.98 11.50
C GLN A 3 -23.99 4.71 10.92
N SER A 4 -24.17 4.67 9.61
CA SER A 4 -24.43 3.44 8.89
C SER A 4 -23.28 2.50 9.25
N GLN A 5 -23.55 1.47 10.05
CA GLN A 5 -22.53 0.46 10.35
C GLN A 5 -22.21 -0.24 9.03
N THR A 6 -21.05 0.05 8.47
CA THR A 6 -20.54 -0.64 7.28
C THR A 6 -20.51 -2.15 7.57
N ALA A 7 -21.10 -2.97 6.69
CA ALA A 7 -21.18 -4.42 6.90
C ALA A 7 -19.79 -5.08 6.87
N TRP A 8 -19.68 -6.29 7.41
CA TRP A 8 -18.50 -7.13 7.20
C TRP A 8 -18.41 -7.58 5.72
N PRO A 9 -17.21 -7.63 5.11
CA PRO A 9 -15.90 -7.27 5.65
C PRO A 9 -15.52 -5.79 5.43
N ALA A 10 -16.39 -4.96 4.85
CA ALA A 10 -16.05 -3.59 4.48
C ALA A 10 -15.61 -2.71 5.68
N ARG A 11 -16.24 -2.87 6.86
CA ARG A 11 -15.78 -2.18 8.09
C ARG A 11 -14.34 -2.50 8.49
N TYR A 12 -13.84 -3.69 8.16
CA TYR A 12 -12.47 -4.12 8.47
C TYR A 12 -11.42 -3.43 7.58
N TYR A 13 -11.79 -3.01 6.37
CA TYR A 13 -10.91 -2.30 5.43
C TYR A 13 -11.03 -0.77 5.49
N GLU A 14 -11.98 -0.24 6.26
CA GLU A 14 -12.07 1.19 6.59
C GLU A 14 -11.35 1.56 7.89
N GLU A 15 -11.12 0.59 8.78
CA GLU A 15 -10.36 0.78 10.01
C GLU A 15 -8.86 0.74 9.74
N PHE A 16 -8.10 1.75 10.19
CA PHE A 16 -6.65 1.86 9.98
C PHE A 16 -5.84 1.46 11.23
N ASP A 17 -6.46 1.42 12.41
CA ASP A 17 -5.80 0.93 13.63
C ASP A 17 -5.62 -0.59 13.56
N ALA A 18 -4.36 -1.03 13.56
CA ALA A 18 -4.02 -2.43 13.35
C ALA A 18 -4.59 -3.37 14.43
N GLU A 19 -4.58 -2.95 15.70
CA GLU A 19 -5.07 -3.77 16.81
C GLU A 19 -6.60 -3.87 16.78
N LYS A 20 -7.28 -2.77 16.47
CA LYS A 20 -8.72 -2.76 16.29
C LYS A 20 -9.16 -3.60 15.09
N ARG A 21 -8.46 -3.52 13.95
CA ARG A 21 -8.68 -4.44 12.81
C ARG A 21 -8.57 -5.89 13.23
N ARG A 22 -7.55 -6.23 14.05
CA ARG A 22 -7.37 -7.60 14.53
C ARG A 22 -8.52 -8.03 15.42
N TRP A 23 -8.93 -7.17 16.36
CA TRP A 23 -10.06 -7.45 17.25
C TRP A 23 -11.36 -7.69 16.45
N MET A 24 -11.66 -6.83 15.47
CA MET A 24 -12.83 -6.99 14.60
C MET A 24 -12.82 -8.32 13.83
N LEU A 25 -11.65 -8.76 13.36
CA LEU A 25 -11.50 -10.03 12.65
C LEU A 25 -11.73 -11.24 13.56
N GLU A 26 -11.17 -11.22 14.77
CA GLU A 26 -11.38 -12.30 15.74
C GLU A 26 -12.85 -12.37 16.20
N GLU A 27 -13.51 -11.22 16.37
CA GLU A 27 -14.93 -11.16 16.66
C GLU A 27 -15.77 -11.76 15.53
N ALA A 28 -15.52 -11.35 14.28
CA ALA A 28 -16.22 -11.90 13.10
C ALA A 28 -16.05 -13.42 12.98
N ILE A 29 -14.83 -13.94 13.24
CA ILE A 29 -14.58 -15.39 13.28
C ILE A 29 -15.38 -16.06 14.41
N ALA A 30 -15.39 -15.47 15.62
CA ALA A 30 -16.05 -16.05 16.77
C ALA A 30 -17.58 -16.16 16.61
N ILE A 31 -18.20 -15.17 15.97
CA ILE A 31 -19.65 -15.16 15.72
C ILE A 31 -20.05 -15.82 14.38
N GLY A 32 -19.09 -16.27 13.58
CA GLY A 32 -19.33 -16.89 12.27
C GLY A 32 -19.79 -15.91 11.18
N GLU A 33 -19.39 -14.63 11.25
CA GLU A 33 -19.73 -13.62 10.25
C GLU A 33 -18.78 -13.69 9.04
N GLY A 34 -19.33 -13.87 7.85
CA GLY A 34 -18.59 -14.00 6.60
C GLY A 34 -18.05 -15.42 6.35
N ASP A 35 -17.30 -15.58 5.26
CA ASP A 35 -16.72 -16.87 4.89
C ASP A 35 -15.53 -17.25 5.80
N ALA A 36 -15.57 -18.48 6.33
CA ALA A 36 -14.56 -18.94 7.29
C ALA A 36 -13.16 -19.09 6.67
N ALA A 37 -13.06 -19.54 5.41
CA ALA A 37 -11.78 -19.70 4.73
C ALA A 37 -11.17 -18.35 4.36
N GLU A 38 -12.01 -17.38 3.95
CA GLU A 38 -11.55 -16.01 3.71
C GLU A 38 -11.12 -15.31 5.01
N ASN A 39 -11.85 -15.48 6.11
CA ASN A 39 -11.46 -14.89 7.39
C ASN A 39 -10.14 -15.46 7.92
N GLU A 40 -9.92 -16.76 7.73
CA GLU A 40 -8.62 -17.39 8.00
C GLU A 40 -7.51 -16.79 7.13
N MET A 41 -7.77 -16.54 5.85
CA MET A 41 -6.80 -15.88 4.97
C MET A 41 -6.54 -14.43 5.39
N ARG A 42 -7.57 -13.65 5.76
CA ARG A 42 -7.41 -12.30 6.33
C ARG A 42 -6.52 -12.31 7.56
N ARG A 43 -6.67 -13.34 8.41
CA ARG A 43 -5.84 -13.52 9.62
C ARG A 43 -4.38 -13.73 9.27
N ARG A 44 -4.09 -14.61 8.31
CA ARG A 44 -2.73 -14.87 7.81
C ARG A 44 -2.09 -13.63 7.17
N LEU A 45 -2.86 -12.89 6.36
CA LEU A 45 -2.40 -11.63 5.77
C LEU A 45 -2.08 -10.58 6.86
N TRP A 46 -2.94 -10.46 7.87
CA TRP A 46 -2.71 -9.57 9.01
C TRP A 46 -1.42 -9.95 9.77
N ASP A 47 -1.24 -11.24 10.07
CA ASP A 47 -0.06 -11.75 10.79
C ASP A 47 1.24 -11.57 9.97
N ALA A 48 1.17 -11.72 8.64
CA ALA A 48 2.30 -11.48 7.76
C ALA A 48 2.67 -9.99 7.68
N ARG A 49 1.65 -9.11 7.72
CA ARG A 49 1.78 -7.65 7.59
C ARG A 49 2.28 -7.01 8.88
N TYR A 50 1.67 -7.30 10.02
CA TYR A 50 1.95 -6.62 11.28
C TYR A 50 2.84 -7.46 12.19
N VAL A 51 4.03 -6.94 12.52
CA VAL A 51 4.98 -7.64 13.39
C VAL A 51 5.43 -6.75 14.55
N ARG A 52 5.71 -7.36 15.70
CA ARG A 52 6.39 -6.67 16.81
C ARG A 52 7.89 -6.97 16.75
N PRO A 53 8.76 -6.00 16.41
CA PRO A 53 10.19 -6.25 16.26
C PRO A 53 10.87 -6.63 17.59
N ARG A 54 10.30 -6.20 18.72
CA ARG A 54 10.72 -6.59 20.07
C ARG A 54 9.54 -6.52 21.04
N LYS A 55 9.69 -7.15 22.21
CA LYS A 55 8.69 -7.09 23.29
C LYS A 55 8.36 -5.62 23.62
N ASN A 56 7.05 -5.32 23.71
CA ASN A 56 6.49 -3.98 23.97
C ASN A 56 6.75 -2.91 22.90
N ALA A 57 7.28 -3.27 21.72
CA ALA A 57 7.32 -2.32 20.60
C ALA A 57 5.91 -2.14 20.00
N PRO A 58 5.62 -0.96 19.42
CA PRO A 58 4.47 -0.78 18.54
C PRO A 58 4.47 -1.82 17.41
N LEU A 59 3.30 -2.16 16.89
CA LEU A 59 3.18 -2.99 15.69
C LEU A 59 3.80 -2.24 14.50
N ALA A 60 4.73 -2.90 13.82
CA ALA A 60 5.32 -2.41 12.58
C ALA A 60 4.52 -2.96 11.39
N ASP A 61 4.10 -2.07 10.49
CA ASP A 61 3.42 -2.42 9.24
C ASP A 61 4.46 -2.70 8.14
N ARG A 62 4.61 -3.97 7.77
CA ARG A 62 5.58 -4.41 6.77
C ARG A 62 5.19 -4.04 5.34
N TYR A 63 3.90 -3.79 5.07
CA TYR A 63 3.46 -3.36 3.74
C TYR A 63 3.78 -1.88 3.52
N VAL A 64 3.58 -1.05 4.55
CA VAL A 64 4.06 0.34 4.53
C VAL A 64 5.59 0.38 4.46
N ALA A 65 6.30 -0.48 5.21
CA ALA A 65 7.76 -0.57 5.12
C ALA A 65 8.24 -0.98 3.71
N LEU A 66 7.55 -1.89 3.04
CA LEU A 66 7.80 -2.27 1.65
C LEU A 66 7.64 -1.05 0.71
N TRP A 67 6.55 -0.29 0.85
CA TRP A 67 6.33 0.93 0.08
C TRP A 67 7.46 1.95 0.27
N LEU A 68 7.83 2.21 1.53
CA LEU A 68 8.93 3.13 1.87
C LEU A 68 10.29 2.64 1.33
N GLY A 69 10.52 1.33 1.29
CA GLY A 69 11.71 0.72 0.70
C GLY A 69 11.80 0.98 -0.82
N LEU A 70 10.69 0.78 -1.53
CA LEU A 70 10.59 1.11 -2.96
C LEU A 70 10.79 2.61 -3.21
N ASP A 71 10.12 3.48 -2.45
CA ASP A 71 10.27 4.93 -2.57
C ASP A 71 11.71 5.41 -2.28
N ARG A 72 12.40 4.76 -1.33
CA ARG A 72 13.83 5.01 -1.09
C ARG A 72 14.66 4.67 -2.34
N TRP A 73 14.41 3.53 -2.99
CA TRP A 73 15.13 3.16 -4.21
C TRP A 73 14.81 4.08 -5.39
N ARG A 74 13.55 4.51 -5.51
CA ARG A 74 13.12 5.53 -6.48
C ARG A 74 13.91 6.82 -6.34
N LYS A 75 14.02 7.36 -5.12
CA LYS A 75 14.76 8.58 -4.81
C LYS A 75 16.26 8.49 -5.10
N LEU A 76 16.83 7.28 -5.04
CA LEU A 76 18.22 7.03 -5.40
C LEU A 76 18.46 6.91 -6.90
N GLY A 77 17.41 6.69 -7.71
CA GLY A 77 17.51 6.58 -9.17
C GLY A 77 18.27 5.35 -9.70
N LEU A 78 18.47 4.33 -8.84
CA LEU A 78 19.16 3.06 -9.11
C LEU A 78 20.28 3.10 -10.17
N ALA A 79 21.47 3.57 -9.77
CA ALA A 79 22.66 3.43 -10.62
C ALA A 79 22.97 1.93 -10.89
N PRO A 80 23.66 1.57 -11.99
CA PRO A 80 23.96 0.16 -12.33
C PRO A 80 24.61 -0.64 -11.19
N ARG A 81 25.46 0.01 -10.38
CA ARG A 81 26.11 -0.62 -9.21
C ARG A 81 25.14 -0.95 -8.05
N GLN A 82 23.98 -0.28 -8.00
CA GLN A 82 22.97 -0.42 -6.95
C GLN A 82 21.86 -1.41 -7.33
N VAL A 83 21.68 -1.71 -8.63
CA VAL A 83 20.65 -2.62 -9.13
C VAL A 83 20.68 -3.97 -8.40
N ARG A 84 21.86 -4.58 -8.23
CA ARG A 84 21.98 -5.87 -7.51
C ARG A 84 21.58 -5.79 -6.04
N ALA A 85 21.87 -4.67 -5.37
CA ALA A 85 21.48 -4.48 -3.97
C ALA A 85 19.96 -4.28 -3.85
N ALA A 86 19.38 -3.51 -4.76
CA ALA A 86 17.94 -3.32 -4.83
C ALA A 86 17.20 -4.61 -5.17
N GLU A 87 17.67 -5.35 -6.18
CA GLU A 87 17.13 -6.66 -6.53
C GLU A 87 17.12 -7.61 -5.34
N LYS A 88 18.26 -7.73 -4.63
CA LYS A 88 18.36 -8.60 -3.45
C LYS A 88 17.34 -8.20 -2.38
N GLU A 89 17.31 -6.93 -2.00
CA GLU A 89 16.41 -6.43 -0.97
C GLU A 89 14.94 -6.60 -1.38
N LEU A 90 14.60 -6.27 -2.62
CA LEU A 90 13.23 -6.35 -3.12
C LEU A 90 12.76 -7.79 -3.23
N ARG A 91 13.60 -8.73 -3.66
CA ARG A 91 13.29 -10.17 -3.67
C ARG A 91 13.03 -10.69 -2.25
N GLU A 92 13.81 -10.26 -1.26
CA GLU A 92 13.57 -10.64 0.15
C GLU A 92 12.22 -10.11 0.65
N THR A 93 11.86 -8.88 0.29
CA THR A 93 10.53 -8.32 0.65
C THR A 93 9.38 -8.87 -0.18
N ALA A 94 9.59 -9.40 -1.38
CA ALA A 94 8.52 -9.94 -2.23
C ALA A 94 7.73 -11.08 -1.54
N ALA A 95 8.37 -11.81 -0.62
CA ALA A 95 7.70 -12.82 0.19
C ALA A 95 6.51 -12.27 1.01
N LEU A 96 6.48 -10.95 1.27
CA LEU A 96 5.35 -10.27 1.92
C LEU A 96 4.06 -10.28 1.12
N LEU A 97 4.16 -10.39 -0.21
CA LEU A 97 3.02 -10.45 -1.10
C LEU A 97 2.39 -11.86 -1.14
N LEU A 98 2.81 -12.74 -0.21
CA LEU A 98 2.31 -14.09 0.06
C LEU A 98 1.99 -14.90 -1.21
N PRO A 99 2.97 -15.64 -1.76
CA PRO A 99 2.78 -16.48 -2.93
C PRO A 99 1.66 -17.51 -2.82
N GLU A 100 1.15 -17.83 -1.63
CA GLU A 100 -0.01 -18.67 -1.38
C GLU A 100 -1.34 -17.91 -1.57
N ALA A 101 -1.41 -16.64 -1.16
CA ALA A 101 -2.58 -15.80 -1.38
C ALA A 101 -2.80 -15.55 -2.87
N THR A 102 -1.73 -15.51 -3.66
CA THR A 102 -1.81 -15.28 -5.12
C THR A 102 -2.31 -16.49 -5.92
N ARG A 103 -2.43 -17.68 -5.30
CA ARG A 103 -2.80 -18.94 -5.98
C ARG A 103 -4.30 -19.13 -6.17
N THR A 104 -5.14 -18.48 -5.37
CA THR A 104 -6.60 -18.61 -5.44
C THR A 104 -7.24 -17.26 -5.74
N ASP A 105 -8.39 -17.27 -6.42
CA ASP A 105 -9.13 -16.02 -6.69
C ASP A 105 -9.54 -15.26 -5.42
N PRO A 106 -10.07 -15.93 -4.37
CA PRO A 106 -10.34 -15.25 -3.10
C PRO A 106 -9.07 -14.70 -2.45
N GLY A 107 -7.98 -15.48 -2.45
CA GLY A 107 -6.70 -15.04 -1.88
C GLY A 107 -6.13 -13.81 -2.58
N ARG A 108 -6.19 -13.77 -3.92
CA ARG A 108 -5.75 -12.61 -4.72
C ARG A 108 -6.56 -11.37 -4.39
N THR A 109 -7.87 -11.54 -4.23
CA THR A 109 -8.79 -10.44 -3.87
C THR A 109 -8.48 -9.92 -2.47
N LEU A 110 -8.24 -10.79 -1.49
CA LEU A 110 -7.91 -10.38 -0.12
C LEU A 110 -6.55 -9.69 -0.02
N LEU A 111 -5.54 -10.21 -0.72
CA LEU A 111 -4.25 -9.55 -0.84
C LEU A 111 -4.39 -8.16 -1.47
N HIS A 112 -5.16 -8.06 -2.55
CA HIS A 112 -5.45 -6.77 -3.20
C HIS A 112 -6.08 -5.79 -2.21
N CYS A 113 -7.11 -6.19 -1.45
CA CYS A 113 -7.72 -5.34 -0.43
C CYS A 113 -6.72 -4.91 0.66
N GLU A 114 -5.82 -5.78 1.12
CA GLU A 114 -4.80 -5.42 2.11
C GLU A 114 -3.76 -4.43 1.57
N LEU A 115 -3.38 -4.58 0.30
CA LEU A 115 -2.49 -3.65 -0.39
C LEU A 115 -3.17 -2.30 -0.62
N VAL A 116 -4.43 -2.28 -1.09
CA VAL A 116 -5.23 -1.06 -1.21
C VAL A 116 -5.28 -0.35 0.14
N HIS A 117 -5.58 -1.09 1.22
CA HIS A 117 -5.62 -0.55 2.57
C HIS A 117 -4.27 0.04 3.01
N ALA A 118 -3.15 -0.64 2.76
CA ALA A 118 -1.82 -0.16 3.10
C ALA A 118 -1.41 1.11 2.32
N VAL A 119 -1.67 1.14 1.01
CA VAL A 119 -1.35 2.30 0.18
C VAL A 119 -2.26 3.48 0.53
N ARG A 120 -3.55 3.24 0.84
CA ARG A 120 -4.46 4.29 1.37
C ARG A 120 -3.90 4.91 2.64
N LEU A 121 -3.43 4.09 3.59
CA LEU A 121 -2.83 4.56 4.82
C LEU A 121 -1.63 5.48 4.53
N TYR A 122 -0.72 5.05 3.64
CA TYR A 122 0.42 5.87 3.22
C TYR A 122 -0.02 7.19 2.58
N LEU A 123 -0.90 7.15 1.58
CA LEU A 123 -1.35 8.34 0.86
C LEU A 123 -2.10 9.34 1.75
N LYS A 124 -2.84 8.86 2.77
CA LYS A 124 -3.46 9.73 3.78
C LYS A 124 -2.42 10.49 4.60
N THR A 125 -1.26 9.89 4.90
CA THR A 125 -0.18 10.65 5.56
C THR A 125 0.35 11.79 4.69
N CYS A 126 0.30 11.65 3.35
CA CYS A 126 0.68 12.73 2.42
C CYS A 126 -0.31 13.91 2.44
N THR A 127 -1.59 13.67 2.74
CA THR A 127 -2.61 14.73 2.84
C THR A 127 -2.64 15.38 4.22
N GLU A 128 -2.41 14.60 5.28
CA GLU A 128 -2.41 15.07 6.67
C GLU A 128 -1.15 15.85 7.05
N SER A 129 0.02 15.42 6.55
CA SER A 129 1.29 16.02 6.96
C SER A 129 1.49 17.44 6.45
N SER A 130 0.93 17.80 5.30
CA SER A 130 1.34 18.98 4.51
C SER A 130 2.88 19.03 4.37
N TYR A 131 3.39 18.79 3.17
CA TYR A 131 4.76 19.16 2.80
C TYR A 131 4.91 20.69 2.83
N GLY A 132 4.83 21.27 4.02
CA GLY A 132 4.40 22.63 4.29
C GLY A 132 4.96 23.15 5.61
N THR A 133 6.20 22.80 5.92
CA THR A 133 7.04 23.75 6.64
C THR A 133 7.45 24.86 5.68
N THR A 134 6.52 25.78 5.38
CA THR A 134 6.93 27.15 5.06
C THR A 134 7.08 27.86 6.39
N LEU A 135 8.27 27.71 6.98
CA LEU A 135 8.79 28.71 7.90
C LEU A 135 8.74 30.04 7.14
N MET A 136 7.94 30.99 7.62
CA MET A 136 7.66 32.30 7.01
C MET A 136 6.77 32.30 5.74
N GLY A 137 5.45 32.39 5.95
CA GLY A 137 4.59 33.31 5.20
C GLY A 137 4.20 33.01 3.74
N LEU A 138 4.57 31.89 3.13
CA LEU A 138 4.25 31.62 1.71
C LEU A 138 3.65 30.21 1.45
N MET A 139 2.35 30.23 1.12
CA MET A 139 1.57 29.25 0.36
C MET A 139 1.59 27.77 0.81
N ARG A 140 0.45 27.28 1.35
CA ARG A 140 0.09 25.84 1.27
C ARG A 140 0.28 25.38 -0.18
N MET A 141 0.96 24.26 -0.42
CA MET A 141 0.94 23.62 -1.75
C MET A 141 -0.50 23.54 -2.24
N LYS A 142 -0.74 23.94 -3.50
CA LYS A 142 -2.07 23.80 -4.09
C LYS A 142 -2.40 22.31 -4.20
N ASN A 143 -3.65 21.93 -3.92
CA ASN A 143 -4.08 20.54 -3.93
C ASN A 143 -3.74 19.82 -5.25
N GLU A 144 -3.78 20.52 -6.40
CA GLU A 144 -3.42 19.93 -7.69
C GLU A 144 -1.94 19.49 -7.75
N GLN A 145 -1.01 20.26 -7.18
CA GLN A 145 0.41 19.91 -7.17
C GLN A 145 0.70 18.70 -6.28
N LEU A 146 -0.04 18.57 -5.17
CA LEU A 146 0.04 17.40 -4.30
C LEU A 146 -0.43 16.14 -5.04
N ILE A 147 -1.56 16.22 -5.74
CA ILE A 147 -2.13 15.14 -6.54
C ILE A 147 -1.14 14.69 -7.62
N GLU A 148 -0.57 15.63 -8.39
CA GLU A 148 0.43 15.32 -9.42
C GLU A 148 1.68 14.62 -8.86
N LYS A 149 2.20 15.11 -7.72
CA LYS A 149 3.36 14.50 -7.05
C LYS A 149 3.03 13.09 -6.55
N ALA A 150 1.88 12.92 -5.90
CA ALA A 150 1.45 11.61 -5.40
C ALA A 150 1.20 10.62 -6.54
N ALA A 151 0.64 11.07 -7.67
CA ALA A 151 0.43 10.26 -8.87
C ALA A 151 1.76 9.79 -9.47
N ALA A 152 2.72 10.71 -9.63
CA ALA A 152 4.07 10.39 -10.11
C ALA A 152 4.77 9.36 -9.21
N GLU A 153 4.77 9.60 -7.89
CA GLU A 153 5.36 8.68 -6.92
C GLU A 153 4.69 7.30 -6.95
N THR A 154 3.35 7.26 -6.99
CA THR A 154 2.59 6.01 -7.08
C THR A 154 2.99 5.19 -8.30
N ALA A 155 3.11 5.82 -9.47
CA ALA A 155 3.52 5.13 -10.69
C ALA A 155 4.99 4.67 -10.64
N GLU A 156 5.89 5.55 -10.19
CA GLU A 156 7.33 5.24 -10.11
C GLU A 156 7.64 4.12 -9.09
N VAL A 157 7.04 4.18 -7.90
CA VAL A 157 7.20 3.15 -6.85
C VAL A 157 6.72 1.78 -7.32
N THR A 158 5.59 1.73 -8.04
CA THR A 158 4.93 0.47 -8.37
C THR A 158 5.30 -0.11 -9.74
N VAL A 159 5.92 0.69 -10.62
CA VAL A 159 6.30 0.26 -11.97
C VAL A 159 7.80 0.39 -12.20
N LEU A 160 8.35 1.58 -11.97
CA LEU A 160 9.71 1.91 -12.38
C LEU A 160 10.75 1.20 -11.51
N VAL A 161 10.58 1.23 -10.19
CA VAL A 161 11.52 0.57 -9.26
C VAL A 161 11.55 -0.96 -9.42
N PRO A 162 10.40 -1.67 -9.47
CA PRO A 162 10.40 -3.11 -9.77
C PRO A 162 11.08 -3.44 -11.10
N ARG A 163 10.87 -2.61 -12.13
CA ARG A 163 11.51 -2.78 -13.45
C ARG A 163 13.02 -2.62 -13.39
N TRP A 164 13.51 -1.56 -12.77
CA TRP A 164 14.94 -1.32 -12.61
C TRP A 164 15.65 -2.45 -11.87
N ALA A 165 14.95 -3.12 -10.94
CA ALA A 165 15.48 -4.23 -10.17
C ALA A 165 15.19 -5.62 -10.78
N GLY A 166 14.44 -5.71 -11.88
CA GLY A 166 14.09 -6.98 -12.54
C GLY A 166 13.19 -7.89 -11.70
N VAL A 167 12.25 -7.31 -10.93
CA VAL A 167 11.34 -8.03 -10.02
C VAL A 167 9.87 -7.76 -10.31
N GLU A 168 9.53 -7.35 -11.53
CA GLU A 168 8.18 -6.92 -11.93
C GLU A 168 7.11 -7.98 -11.66
N GLU A 169 7.39 -9.26 -11.96
CA GLU A 169 6.45 -10.36 -11.75
C GLU A 169 6.08 -10.51 -10.27
N ALA A 170 7.08 -10.45 -9.40
CA ALA A 170 6.89 -10.60 -7.96
C ALA A 170 6.08 -9.44 -7.37
N PHE A 171 6.18 -8.24 -7.94
CA PHE A 171 5.50 -7.02 -7.48
C PHE A 171 4.24 -6.67 -8.29
N ALA A 172 3.83 -7.49 -9.26
CA ALA A 172 2.68 -7.25 -10.13
C ALA A 172 1.37 -6.88 -9.39
N PRO A 173 1.06 -7.44 -8.19
CA PRO A 173 -0.15 -7.07 -7.46
C PRO A 173 -0.19 -5.61 -6.96
N LEU A 174 0.95 -4.93 -6.87
CA LEU A 174 1.04 -3.63 -6.20
C LEU A 174 0.47 -2.49 -7.04
N ALA A 175 0.72 -2.46 -8.34
CA ALA A 175 0.27 -1.38 -9.22
C ALA A 175 -1.27 -1.24 -9.29
N PRO A 176 -2.06 -2.32 -9.48
CA PRO A 176 -3.52 -2.25 -9.43
C PRO A 176 -4.04 -1.75 -8.08
N ALA A 177 -3.50 -2.29 -6.97
CA ALA A 177 -3.90 -1.89 -5.62
C ALA A 177 -3.61 -0.42 -5.35
N ALA A 178 -2.45 0.07 -5.80
CA ALA A 178 -2.06 1.45 -5.61
C ALA A 178 -2.92 2.42 -6.43
N ARG A 179 -3.37 2.02 -7.62
CA ARG A 179 -4.31 2.81 -8.42
C ARG A 179 -5.66 2.97 -7.73
N GLU A 180 -6.22 1.89 -7.23
CA GLU A 180 -7.49 1.93 -6.48
C GLU A 180 -7.33 2.74 -5.18
N ALA A 181 -6.25 2.52 -4.43
CA ALA A 181 -5.97 3.31 -3.23
C ALA A 181 -5.87 4.81 -3.53
N PHE A 182 -5.23 5.16 -4.65
CA PHE A 182 -5.08 6.54 -5.07
C PHE A 182 -6.42 7.19 -5.39
N THR A 183 -7.29 6.54 -6.17
CA THR A 183 -8.62 7.10 -6.52
C THR A 183 -9.52 7.24 -5.30
N LEU A 184 -9.37 6.37 -4.29
CA LEU A 184 -10.07 6.49 -3.02
C LEU A 184 -9.60 7.68 -2.17
N VAL A 185 -8.32 8.07 -2.26
CA VAL A 185 -7.76 9.21 -1.50
C VAL A 185 -7.86 10.53 -2.27
N PHE A 186 -7.76 10.48 -3.61
CA PHE A 186 -7.81 11.61 -4.52
C PHE A 186 -8.87 11.36 -5.62
N PRO A 187 -10.18 11.53 -5.34
CA PRO A 187 -11.24 11.23 -6.30
C PRO A 187 -11.10 11.97 -7.64
N ASP A 188 -10.62 13.21 -7.61
CA ASP A 188 -10.41 14.04 -8.81
C ASP A 188 -9.03 13.84 -9.45
N GLY A 189 -8.19 12.97 -8.90
CA GLY A 189 -6.80 12.78 -9.32
C GLY A 189 -6.59 11.71 -10.41
N GLY A 190 -7.65 11.06 -10.89
CA GLY A 190 -7.56 9.92 -11.80
C GLY A 190 -6.80 10.24 -13.11
N GLU A 191 -7.00 11.42 -13.69
CA GLU A 191 -6.30 11.79 -14.93
C GLU A 191 -4.78 11.95 -14.71
N ALA A 192 -4.37 12.57 -13.60
CA ALA A 192 -2.96 12.72 -13.24
C ALA A 192 -2.30 11.35 -13.01
N LEU A 193 -3.02 10.44 -12.36
CA LEU A 193 -2.59 9.07 -12.12
C LEU A 193 -2.33 8.33 -13.44
N GLU A 194 -3.30 8.32 -14.35
CA GLU A 194 -3.15 7.61 -15.64
C GLU A 194 -2.01 8.19 -16.48
N ARG A 195 -1.86 9.53 -16.51
CA ARG A 195 -0.69 10.17 -17.15
C ARG A 195 0.62 9.69 -16.54
N ALA A 196 0.71 9.61 -15.22
CA ALA A 196 1.92 9.16 -14.54
C ALA A 196 2.28 7.71 -14.88
N PHE A 197 1.30 6.80 -14.87
CA PHE A 197 1.52 5.40 -15.26
C PHE A 197 1.88 5.26 -16.75
N ALA A 198 1.25 6.03 -17.63
CA ALA A 198 1.59 6.02 -19.06
C ALA A 198 3.05 6.45 -19.29
N ARG A 199 3.54 7.48 -18.57
CA ARG A 199 4.96 7.89 -18.61
C ARG A 199 5.90 6.75 -18.17
N CYS A 200 5.57 6.07 -17.07
CA CYS A 200 6.39 4.95 -16.58
C CYS A 200 6.37 3.75 -17.54
N ALA A 201 5.26 3.50 -18.23
CA ALA A 201 5.17 2.43 -19.23
C ALA A 201 6.08 2.70 -20.45
N GLN A 202 6.25 3.97 -20.83
CA GLN A 202 7.05 4.41 -21.98
C GLN A 202 8.55 4.56 -21.68
N GLY A 203 8.93 4.76 -20.42
CA GLY A 203 10.33 4.85 -19.99
C GLY A 203 11.06 3.51 -20.10
N LYS A 204 11.94 3.37 -21.10
CA LYS A 204 12.91 2.27 -21.19
C LYS A 204 13.98 2.38 -20.11
#